data_AF-A0A935GXQ6-F1
#
_entry.id   AF-A0A935GXQ6-F1
#
_cell.length_a   1.000
_cell.length_b   1.000
_cell.length_c   1.000
_cell.angle_alpha   90.00
_cell.angle_beta   90.00
_cell.angle_gamma   90.00
#
_symmetry.space_group_name_H-M   'P 1'
#
loop_
_entity.id
_entity.type
_entity.pdbx_description
1 polymer ?
#
loop_
_entity_poly.entity_id
_entity_poly.type
_entity_poly.pdbx_seq_one_letter_code
_entity_poly.pdbx_strand_id
1 'polypeptide(L)'
;MSDLTLQRLLEHGFDFLTFGLRLILSPTATPTDTKVSVANIQVGLELLIKYRLARDHGLQHICLTGLSSLSTAQIEANAEAGAIKTKKFEWCKQAFVAANAISGYERDLIDRFQRLRNAIVHFGVELPREETISGCAHVILKVVRRIVEPEADPWLSRYLPQDVYQTLIQFPSYVAEAVDDAYESGKDVRLCFECNNETLTTLPGDDHYCFSCGFRIFTEHAPYIDCPYCEGHRTAVYDSLNDDNGIYRGKCVSCEETLLVAKCALCEVEVFPEVFATFDGKKWYCEECYELVANPTVHRTLRDKAAQRR
;
A
#
# COMPACT_ATOMS: atom_id res chain seq x y z
N MET A 1 14.72 12.10 21.61
CA MET A 1 14.21 10.75 21.89
C MET A 1 15.24 9.76 21.37
N SER A 2 15.52 8.66 22.09
CA SER A 2 16.39 7.61 21.55
C SER A 2 15.59 6.86 20.50
N ASP A 3 15.80 7.25 19.24
CA ASP A 3 15.14 6.72 18.05
C ASP A 3 15.33 5.20 17.93
N LEU A 4 16.48 4.72 18.42
CA LEU A 4 16.90 3.33 18.39
C LEU A 4 15.95 2.36 19.12
N THR A 5 15.44 2.71 20.31
CA THR A 5 14.55 1.79 21.05
C THR A 5 13.17 1.69 20.41
N LEU A 6 12.66 2.79 19.85
CA LEU A 6 11.42 2.78 19.08
C LEU A 6 11.58 1.95 17.80
N GLN A 7 12.69 2.14 17.08
CA GLN A 7 13.02 1.35 15.90
C GLN A 7 13.09 -0.15 16.23
N ARG A 8 13.78 -0.55 17.32
CA ARG A 8 13.84 -1.95 17.75
C ARG A 8 12.45 -2.53 18.06
N LEU A 9 11.55 -1.75 18.67
CA LEU A 9 10.20 -2.21 18.97
C LEU A 9 9.36 -2.42 17.69
N LEU A 10 9.54 -1.54 16.70
CA LEU A 10 8.94 -1.67 15.36
C LEU A 10 9.47 -2.92 14.64
N GLU A 11 10.79 -3.06 14.56
CA GLU A 11 11.48 -4.20 13.93
C GLU A 11 11.05 -5.51 14.57
N HIS A 12 11.05 -5.61 15.91
CA HIS A 12 10.57 -6.79 16.61
C HIS A 12 9.09 -7.10 16.31
N GLY A 13 8.23 -6.08 16.20
CA GLY A 13 6.84 -6.27 15.80
C GLY A 13 6.73 -6.95 14.43
N PHE A 14 7.54 -6.50 13.47
CA PHE A 14 7.60 -7.08 12.14
C PHE A 14 8.32 -8.43 12.07
N ASP A 15 9.27 -8.72 12.95
CA ASP A 15 9.89 -10.06 13.04
C ASP A 15 8.85 -11.12 13.39
N PHE A 16 8.02 -10.83 14.40
CA PHE A 16 6.92 -11.72 14.81
C PHE A 16 5.85 -11.86 13.71
N LEU A 17 5.44 -10.75 13.08
CA LEU A 17 4.51 -10.80 11.95
C LEU A 17 5.08 -11.62 10.79
N THR A 18 6.33 -11.37 10.40
CA THR A 18 7.02 -12.06 9.30
C THR A 18 7.10 -13.55 9.57
N PHE A 19 7.50 -13.95 10.77
CA PHE A 19 7.58 -15.36 11.14
C PHE A 19 6.19 -16.02 11.08
N GLY A 20 5.16 -15.38 11.62
CA GLY A 20 3.81 -15.90 11.54
C GLY A 20 3.29 -16.00 10.10
N LEU A 21 3.57 -15.01 9.25
CA LEU A 21 3.18 -15.01 7.86
C LEU A 21 3.85 -16.12 7.06
N ARG A 22 5.17 -16.32 7.24
CA ARG A 22 5.91 -17.41 6.58
C ARG A 22 5.30 -18.78 6.86
N LEU A 23 4.88 -19.00 8.10
CA LEU A 23 4.25 -20.27 8.50
C LEU A 23 2.91 -20.47 7.82
N ILE A 24 1.99 -19.50 7.87
CA ILE A 24 0.62 -19.70 7.39
C ILE A 24 0.50 -19.65 5.86
N LEU A 25 1.33 -18.82 5.22
CA LEU A 25 1.36 -18.68 3.76
C LEU A 25 2.10 -19.83 3.09
N SER A 26 2.88 -20.64 3.83
CA SER A 26 3.56 -21.81 3.29
C SER A 26 2.55 -22.81 2.72
N PRO A 27 2.68 -23.29 1.47
CA PRO A 27 1.74 -24.26 0.88
C PRO A 27 1.67 -25.55 1.71
N THR A 28 2.74 -25.91 2.41
CA THR A 28 2.85 -27.12 3.26
C THR A 28 2.54 -26.86 4.73
N ALA A 29 1.90 -25.74 5.08
CA ALA A 29 1.59 -25.41 6.47
C ALA A 29 0.73 -26.49 7.14
N THR A 30 1.19 -26.95 8.30
CA THR A 30 0.49 -27.90 9.16
C THR A 30 -0.52 -27.20 10.08
N PRO A 31 -1.41 -27.94 10.76
CA PRO A 31 -2.26 -27.37 11.82
C PRO A 31 -1.43 -26.72 12.94
N THR A 32 -0.27 -27.29 13.27
CA THR A 32 0.67 -26.69 14.23
C THR A 32 1.21 -25.35 13.74
N ASP A 33 1.60 -25.26 12.46
CA ASP A 33 2.07 -23.99 11.87
C ASP A 33 0.99 -22.92 11.89
N THR A 34 -0.27 -23.30 11.68
CA THR A 34 -1.43 -22.40 11.77
C THR A 34 -1.55 -21.82 13.19
N LYS A 35 -1.45 -22.68 14.22
CA LYS A 35 -1.51 -22.25 15.63
C LYS A 35 -0.37 -21.32 15.99
N VAL A 36 0.85 -21.69 15.61
CA VAL A 36 2.06 -20.89 15.87
C VAL A 36 1.98 -19.56 15.13
N SER A 37 1.47 -19.55 13.90
CA SER A 37 1.28 -18.33 13.12
C SER A 37 0.36 -17.33 13.83
N VAL A 38 -0.83 -17.76 14.27
CA VAL A 38 -1.77 -16.87 14.96
C VAL A 38 -1.16 -16.29 16.24
N ALA A 39 -0.45 -17.11 17.00
CA ALA A 39 0.24 -16.64 18.20
C ALA A 39 1.28 -15.56 17.88
N ASN A 40 2.12 -15.79 16.85
CA ASN A 40 3.15 -14.84 16.44
C ASN A 40 2.54 -13.55 15.86
N ILE A 41 1.50 -13.65 15.03
CA ILE A 41 0.82 -12.47 14.47
C ILE A 41 0.18 -11.63 15.58
N GLN A 42 -0.44 -12.26 16.58
CA GLN A 42 -0.99 -11.53 17.73
C GLN A 42 0.10 -10.83 18.56
N VAL A 43 1.26 -11.50 18.77
CA VAL A 43 2.40 -10.88 19.45
C VAL A 43 2.94 -9.70 18.64
N GLY A 44 3.10 -9.86 17.33
CA GLY A 44 3.52 -8.79 16.42
C GLY A 44 2.57 -7.59 16.50
N LEU A 45 1.26 -7.83 16.44
CA LEU A 45 0.24 -6.80 16.59
C LEU A 45 0.32 -6.07 17.95
N GLU A 46 0.53 -6.80 19.04
CA GLU A 46 0.72 -6.19 20.37
C GLU A 46 1.96 -5.28 20.42
N LEU A 47 3.06 -5.72 19.83
CA LEU A 47 4.31 -4.95 19.78
C LEU A 47 4.15 -3.69 18.93
N LEU A 48 3.49 -3.79 17.77
CA LEU A 48 3.21 -2.64 16.90
C LEU A 48 2.27 -1.62 17.55
N ILE A 49 1.26 -2.08 18.29
CA ILE A 49 0.40 -1.18 19.08
C ILE A 49 1.23 -0.47 20.17
N LYS A 50 2.12 -1.20 20.86
CA LYS A 50 3.02 -0.60 21.87
C LYS A 50 3.98 0.39 21.23
N TYR A 51 4.52 0.07 20.06
CA TYR A 51 5.35 0.98 19.27
C TYR A 51 4.62 2.29 19.02
N ARG A 52 3.40 2.22 18.48
CA ARG A 52 2.62 3.42 18.18
C ARG A 52 2.36 4.29 19.40
N LEU A 53 1.93 3.66 20.50
CA LEU A 53 1.70 4.36 21.76
C LEU A 53 2.99 5.01 22.32
N ALA A 54 4.11 4.30 22.24
CA ALA A 54 5.39 4.80 22.74
C ALA A 54 5.95 5.94 21.85
N ARG A 55 5.69 5.89 20.55
CA ARG A 55 6.01 6.96 19.61
C ARG A 55 5.20 8.21 19.92
N ASP A 56 3.90 8.06 20.16
CA ASP A 56 2.97 9.18 20.35
C ASP A 56 3.04 9.78 21.77
N HIS A 57 3.38 8.97 22.77
CA HIS A 57 3.28 9.37 24.19
C HIS A 57 4.54 9.07 25.02
N GLY A 58 5.61 8.59 24.40
CA GLY A 58 6.86 8.19 25.07
C GLY A 58 6.83 6.76 25.63
N LEU A 59 8.02 6.15 25.78
CA LEU A 59 8.18 4.78 26.30
C LEU A 59 7.55 4.58 27.68
N GLN A 60 7.54 5.60 28.51
CA GLN A 60 6.91 5.60 29.84
C GLN A 60 5.44 5.16 29.77
N HIS A 61 4.75 5.50 28.68
CA HIS A 61 3.32 5.27 28.51
C HIS A 61 2.98 3.77 28.43
N ILE A 62 3.92 2.94 27.95
CA ILE A 62 3.75 1.49 27.84
C ILE A 62 4.34 0.71 29.02
N CYS A 63 5.06 1.37 29.93
CA CYS A 63 5.62 0.76 31.13
C CYS A 63 4.62 0.74 32.30
N LEU A 64 4.76 -0.21 33.23
CA LEU A 64 3.95 -0.21 34.47
C LEU A 64 4.23 1.02 35.34
N THR A 65 3.28 1.35 36.23
CA THR A 65 3.23 2.58 37.04
C THR A 65 4.52 2.90 37.80
N GLY A 66 5.27 1.91 38.29
CA GLY A 66 6.56 2.12 38.97
C GLY A 66 7.72 2.54 38.05
N LEU A 67 7.60 2.31 36.74
CA LEU A 67 8.60 2.67 35.72
C LEU A 67 8.18 3.90 34.91
N SER A 68 6.93 4.35 35.02
CA SER A 68 6.37 5.46 34.25
C SER A 68 6.94 6.84 34.61
N SER A 69 7.59 6.97 35.76
CA SER A 69 8.31 8.18 36.21
C SER A 69 9.78 8.19 35.82
N LEU A 70 10.29 7.10 35.23
CA LEU A 70 11.69 6.98 34.85
C LEU A 70 11.99 7.71 33.54
N SER A 71 13.24 8.15 33.39
CA SER A 71 13.72 8.66 32.11
C SER A 71 13.82 7.52 31.08
N THR A 72 13.83 7.88 29.79
CA THR A 72 14.01 6.90 28.70
C THR A 72 15.26 6.04 28.87
N ALA A 73 16.39 6.63 29.24
CA ALA A 73 17.64 5.91 29.47
C ALA A 73 17.54 4.89 30.63
N GLN A 74 16.80 5.24 31.69
CA GLN A 74 16.56 4.32 32.79
C GLN A 74 15.64 3.16 32.39
N ILE A 75 14.64 3.42 31.54
CA ILE A 75 13.77 2.38 30.98
C ILE A 75 14.60 1.41 30.11
N GLU A 76 15.47 1.94 29.26
CA GLU A 76 16.37 1.16 28.41
C GLU A 76 17.31 0.28 29.23
N ALA A 77 17.97 0.84 30.25
CA ALA A 77 18.82 0.08 31.15
C ALA A 77 18.06 -1.05 31.89
N ASN A 78 16.80 -0.80 32.28
CA ASN A 78 15.94 -1.84 32.85
C ASN A 78 15.57 -2.92 31.84
N ALA A 79 15.39 -2.56 30.56
CA ALA A 79 15.12 -3.52 29.49
C ALA A 79 16.33 -4.42 29.24
N GLU A 80 17.53 -3.87 29.14
CA GLU A 80 18.78 -4.61 28.96
C GLU A 80 19.08 -5.56 30.15
N ALA A 81 18.72 -5.15 31.36
CA ALA A 81 18.83 -5.98 32.56
C ALA A 81 17.72 -7.05 32.70
N GLY A 82 16.76 -7.13 31.76
CA GLY A 82 15.62 -8.05 31.84
C GLY A 82 14.61 -7.72 32.95
N ALA A 83 14.66 -6.51 33.51
CA ALA A 83 13.83 -6.06 34.63
C ALA A 83 12.59 -5.24 34.21
N ILE A 84 12.40 -5.04 32.89
CA ILE A 84 11.29 -4.24 32.37
C ILE A 84 9.94 -4.96 32.53
N LYS A 85 8.93 -4.20 32.97
CA LYS A 85 7.54 -4.66 33.00
C LYS A 85 6.66 -3.70 32.23
N THR A 86 5.96 -4.23 31.22
CA THR A 86 5.05 -3.45 30.37
C THR A 86 3.60 -3.64 30.80
N LYS A 87 2.76 -2.68 30.40
CA LYS A 87 1.31 -2.80 30.56
C LYS A 87 0.79 -3.98 29.73
N LYS A 88 -0.28 -4.59 30.22
CA LYS A 88 -0.95 -5.71 29.55
C LYS A 88 -1.53 -5.26 28.21
N PHE A 89 -1.60 -6.19 27.26
CA PHE A 89 -2.18 -5.95 25.94
C PHE A 89 -3.55 -5.26 25.99
N GLU A 90 -4.45 -5.72 26.88
CA GLU A 90 -5.80 -5.15 27.00
C GLU A 90 -5.79 -3.64 27.24
N TRP A 91 -4.87 -3.17 28.10
CA TRP A 91 -4.73 -1.74 28.36
C TRP A 91 -4.16 -1.00 27.14
N CYS A 92 -3.13 -1.56 26.50
CA CYS A 92 -2.51 -0.96 25.32
C CYS A 92 -3.51 -0.87 24.15
N LYS A 93 -4.28 -1.93 23.90
CA LYS A 93 -5.35 -1.96 22.91
C LYS A 93 -6.37 -0.84 23.15
N GLN A 94 -6.88 -0.71 24.38
CA GLN A 94 -7.87 0.32 24.72
C GLN A 94 -7.31 1.73 24.53
N ALA A 95 -6.06 1.98 24.97
CA ALA A 95 -5.39 3.25 24.77
C ALA A 95 -5.19 3.59 23.28
N PHE A 96 -4.77 2.60 22.48
CA PHE A 96 -4.56 2.77 21.05
C PHE A 96 -5.86 3.07 20.29
N VAL A 97 -6.92 2.30 20.55
CA VAL A 97 -8.24 2.49 19.96
C VAL A 97 -8.81 3.88 20.29
N ALA A 98 -8.66 4.32 21.54
CA ALA A 98 -9.12 5.64 21.96
C ALA A 98 -8.35 6.79 21.30
N ALA A 99 -7.07 6.58 20.95
CA ALA A 99 -6.20 7.61 20.40
C ALA A 99 -6.18 7.68 18.86
N ASN A 100 -6.51 6.60 18.13
CA ASN A 100 -6.21 6.48 16.69
C ASN A 100 -7.44 6.38 15.76
N ALA A 101 -8.62 6.84 16.21
CA ALA A 101 -9.86 6.82 15.41
C ALA A 101 -10.14 5.45 14.74
N ILE A 102 -9.91 4.38 15.49
CA ILE A 102 -10.11 3.00 15.03
C ILE A 102 -11.60 2.72 14.91
N SER A 103 -12.03 2.25 13.75
CA SER A 103 -13.41 1.85 13.46
C SER A 103 -13.85 0.64 14.29
N GLY A 104 -15.16 0.43 14.38
CA GLY A 104 -15.71 -0.76 15.05
C GLY A 104 -15.20 -2.06 14.42
N TYR A 105 -15.09 -2.09 13.09
CA TYR A 105 -14.59 -3.23 12.34
C TYR A 105 -13.10 -3.54 12.63
N GLU A 106 -12.23 -2.53 12.56
CA GLU A 106 -10.79 -2.68 12.89
C GLU A 106 -10.62 -3.17 14.34
N ARG A 107 -11.43 -2.64 15.28
CA ARG A 107 -11.42 -3.08 16.67
C ARG A 107 -11.83 -4.55 16.81
N ASP A 108 -12.87 -4.97 16.11
CA ASP A 108 -13.35 -6.36 16.13
C ASP A 108 -12.30 -7.34 15.59
N LEU A 109 -11.50 -6.93 14.59
CA LEU A 109 -10.36 -7.71 14.09
C LEU A 109 -9.29 -7.91 15.18
N ILE A 110 -8.91 -6.85 15.90
CA ILE A 110 -7.96 -6.93 17.02
C ILE A 110 -8.48 -7.89 18.10
N ASP A 111 -9.76 -7.72 18.49
CA ASP A 111 -10.39 -8.54 19.51
C ASP A 111 -10.53 -10.01 19.08
N ARG A 112 -10.83 -10.27 17.80
CA ARG A 112 -10.88 -11.62 17.23
C ARG A 112 -9.53 -12.32 17.37
N PHE A 113 -8.43 -11.67 17.01
CA PHE A 113 -7.09 -12.27 17.11
C PHE A 113 -6.68 -12.57 18.55
N GLN A 114 -7.01 -11.68 19.48
CA GLN A 114 -6.80 -11.94 20.91
C GLN A 114 -7.57 -13.18 21.39
N ARG A 115 -8.85 -13.32 20.99
CA ARG A 115 -9.68 -14.48 21.33
C ARG A 115 -9.15 -15.77 20.69
N LEU A 116 -8.81 -15.73 19.40
CA LEU A 116 -8.26 -16.87 18.66
C LEU A 116 -6.97 -17.36 19.31
N ARG A 117 -6.01 -16.45 19.57
CA ARG A 117 -4.77 -16.81 20.25
C ARG A 117 -5.03 -17.47 21.61
N ASN A 118 -5.97 -16.93 22.40
CA ASN A 118 -6.30 -17.51 23.70
C ASN A 118 -6.93 -18.90 23.58
N ALA A 119 -7.82 -19.09 22.62
CA ALA A 119 -8.43 -20.39 22.35
C ALA A 119 -7.39 -21.44 21.95
N ILE A 120 -6.44 -21.07 21.08
CA ILE A 120 -5.33 -21.93 20.67
C ILE A 120 -4.41 -22.26 21.85
N VAL A 121 -3.88 -21.24 22.53
CA VAL A 121 -2.81 -21.38 23.52
C VAL A 121 -3.31 -22.05 24.81
N HIS A 122 -4.53 -21.74 25.24
CA HIS A 122 -5.06 -22.23 26.52
C HIS A 122 -5.98 -23.44 26.40
N PHE A 123 -6.61 -23.64 25.23
CA PHE A 123 -7.59 -24.71 25.04
C PHE A 123 -7.26 -25.64 23.86
N GLY A 124 -6.15 -25.41 23.15
CA GLY A 124 -5.70 -26.28 22.07
C GLY A 124 -6.60 -26.31 20.84
N VAL A 125 -7.47 -25.30 20.68
CA VAL A 125 -8.46 -25.25 19.59
C VAL A 125 -7.77 -25.35 18.22
N GLU A 126 -8.32 -26.22 17.36
CA GLU A 126 -7.93 -26.32 15.95
C GLU A 126 -8.66 -25.25 15.15
N LEU A 127 -7.93 -24.61 14.22
CA LEU A 127 -8.51 -23.60 13.34
C LEU A 127 -8.46 -24.07 11.89
N PRO A 128 -9.52 -23.83 11.10
CA PRO A 128 -9.44 -23.95 9.65
C PRO A 128 -8.37 -22.99 9.12
N ARG A 129 -7.43 -23.54 8.36
CA ARG A 129 -6.30 -22.78 7.81
C ARG A 129 -6.76 -21.59 6.95
N GLU A 130 -7.71 -21.82 6.06
CA GLU A 130 -8.21 -20.80 5.12
C GLU A 130 -8.87 -19.62 5.85
N GLU A 131 -9.74 -19.90 6.82
CA GLU A 131 -10.38 -18.86 7.65
C GLU A 131 -9.33 -18.07 8.45
N THR A 132 -8.28 -18.77 8.92
CA THR A 132 -7.18 -18.13 9.65
C THR A 132 -6.39 -17.20 8.75
N ILE A 133 -6.05 -17.62 7.52
CA ILE A 133 -5.31 -16.78 6.58
C ILE A 133 -6.12 -15.55 6.22
N SER A 134 -7.41 -15.70 5.93
CA SER A 134 -8.30 -14.56 5.72
C SER A 134 -8.23 -13.63 6.93
N GLY A 135 -8.45 -14.11 8.15
CA GLY A 135 -8.31 -13.27 9.34
C GLY A 135 -6.97 -12.52 9.43
N CYS A 136 -5.86 -13.19 9.11
CA CYS A 136 -4.52 -12.57 9.12
C CYS A 136 -4.41 -11.46 8.06
N ALA A 137 -4.91 -11.71 6.85
CA ALA A 137 -4.88 -10.75 5.76
C ALA A 137 -5.64 -9.46 6.12
N HIS A 138 -6.84 -9.58 6.69
CA HIS A 138 -7.62 -8.43 7.14
C HIS A 138 -6.92 -7.64 8.24
N VAL A 139 -6.31 -8.32 9.24
CA VAL A 139 -5.53 -7.63 10.28
C VAL A 139 -4.36 -6.84 9.69
N ILE A 140 -3.65 -7.42 8.72
CA ILE A 140 -2.51 -6.73 8.10
C ILE A 140 -2.99 -5.49 7.34
N LEU A 141 -3.98 -5.65 6.47
CA LEU A 141 -4.47 -4.56 5.62
C LEU A 141 -5.14 -3.42 6.41
N LYS A 142 -5.96 -3.77 7.40
CA LYS A 142 -6.80 -2.80 8.12
C LYS A 142 -6.13 -2.25 9.36
N VAL A 143 -5.47 -3.12 10.13
CA VAL A 143 -4.95 -2.74 11.45
C VAL A 143 -3.47 -2.39 11.38
N VAL A 144 -2.63 -3.28 10.83
CA VAL A 144 -1.17 -3.05 10.76
C VAL A 144 -0.88 -1.83 9.91
N ARG A 145 -1.52 -1.70 8.73
CA ARG A 145 -1.45 -0.50 7.90
C ARG A 145 -1.68 0.77 8.72
N ARG A 146 -2.79 0.85 9.45
CA ARG A 146 -3.14 2.04 10.24
C ARG A 146 -2.08 2.39 11.29
N ILE A 147 -1.40 1.39 11.83
CA ILE A 147 -0.34 1.60 12.82
C ILE A 147 0.88 2.28 12.19
N VAL A 148 1.29 1.86 10.98
CA VAL A 148 2.59 2.20 10.37
C VAL A 148 2.52 3.15 9.15
N GLU A 149 1.39 3.22 8.45
CA GLU A 149 1.20 4.02 7.24
C GLU A 149 1.58 5.50 7.39
N PRO A 150 1.39 6.16 8.55
CA PRO A 150 1.84 7.54 8.73
C PRO A 150 3.37 7.74 8.64
N GLU A 151 4.17 6.67 8.55
CA GLU A 151 5.63 6.71 8.66
C GLU A 151 6.36 6.22 7.41
N ALA A 152 5.69 5.49 6.51
CA ALA A 152 6.34 4.85 5.38
C ALA A 152 5.41 4.69 4.19
N ASP A 153 5.95 4.99 3.00
CA ASP A 153 5.27 4.81 1.71
C ASP A 153 6.32 4.29 0.70
N PRO A 154 6.17 3.09 0.12
CA PRO A 154 5.19 2.05 0.45
C PRO A 154 5.45 1.45 1.84
N TRP A 155 4.41 1.29 2.66
CA TRP A 155 4.60 0.81 4.03
C TRP A 155 4.95 -0.69 4.11
N LEU A 156 4.32 -1.53 3.30
CA LEU A 156 4.42 -2.99 3.48
C LEU A 156 5.76 -3.57 3.03
N SER A 157 6.26 -3.15 1.85
CA SER A 157 7.55 -3.61 1.30
C SER A 157 8.76 -3.11 2.09
N ARG A 158 8.59 -2.03 2.86
CA ARG A 158 9.64 -1.49 3.73
C ARG A 158 9.92 -2.42 4.93
N TYR A 159 8.88 -3.05 5.45
CA TYR A 159 8.98 -3.78 6.72
C TYR A 159 8.91 -5.30 6.58
N LEU A 160 8.29 -5.83 5.53
CA LEU A 160 8.29 -7.26 5.26
C LEU A 160 9.44 -7.66 4.35
N PRO A 161 10.12 -8.79 4.62
CA PRO A 161 11.05 -9.39 3.66
C PRO A 161 10.38 -9.66 2.31
N GLN A 162 11.13 -9.48 1.22
CA GLN A 162 10.60 -9.55 -0.14
C GLN A 162 9.88 -10.87 -0.45
N ASP A 163 10.36 -12.01 0.06
CA ASP A 163 9.73 -13.31 -0.13
C ASP A 163 8.32 -13.36 0.49
N VAL A 164 8.17 -12.80 1.69
CA VAL A 164 6.90 -12.77 2.43
C VAL A 164 5.96 -11.77 1.80
N TYR A 165 6.47 -10.59 1.48
CA TYR A 165 5.72 -9.53 0.82
C TYR A 165 5.12 -10.00 -0.50
N GLN A 166 5.94 -10.59 -1.39
CA GLN A 166 5.46 -11.11 -2.68
C GLN A 166 4.42 -12.21 -2.52
N THR A 167 4.62 -13.12 -1.56
CA THR A 167 3.64 -14.18 -1.28
C THR A 167 2.31 -13.59 -0.78
N LEU A 168 2.37 -12.57 0.09
CA LEU A 168 1.20 -11.95 0.68
C LEU A 168 0.37 -11.17 -0.36
N ILE A 169 1.00 -10.34 -1.18
CA ILE A 169 0.28 -9.52 -2.18
C ILE A 169 -0.30 -10.34 -3.34
N GLN A 170 0.10 -11.60 -3.48
CA GLN A 170 -0.49 -12.55 -4.43
C GLN A 170 -1.51 -13.49 -3.75
N PHE A 171 -1.73 -13.34 -2.44
CA PHE A 171 -2.62 -14.23 -1.71
C PHE A 171 -4.10 -13.83 -1.92
N PRO A 172 -4.99 -14.73 -2.37
CA PRO A 172 -6.35 -14.37 -2.77
C PRO A 172 -7.16 -13.61 -1.71
N SER A 173 -7.15 -14.06 -0.46
CA SER A 173 -7.90 -13.38 0.62
C SER A 173 -7.35 -11.99 0.97
N TYR A 174 -6.05 -11.77 0.75
CA TYR A 174 -5.44 -10.46 0.93
C TYR A 174 -5.80 -9.54 -0.23
N VAL A 175 -5.71 -10.04 -1.46
CA VAL A 175 -6.08 -9.26 -2.65
C VAL A 175 -7.56 -8.90 -2.62
N ALA A 176 -8.45 -9.82 -2.25
CA ALA A 176 -9.88 -9.56 -2.16
C ALA A 176 -10.22 -8.38 -1.23
N GLU A 177 -9.66 -8.37 -0.02
CA GLU A 177 -9.86 -7.25 0.92
C GLU A 177 -9.26 -5.94 0.38
N ALA A 178 -8.10 -5.99 -0.28
CA ALA A 178 -7.50 -4.80 -0.88
C ALA A 178 -8.33 -4.25 -2.06
N VAL A 179 -9.03 -5.12 -2.81
CA VAL A 179 -9.97 -4.73 -3.87
C VAL A 179 -11.16 -4.00 -3.26
N ASP A 180 -11.76 -4.57 -2.22
CA ASP A 180 -12.89 -3.94 -1.51
C ASP A 180 -12.52 -2.52 -1.05
N ASP A 181 -11.34 -2.35 -0.44
CA ASP A 181 -10.86 -1.03 0.01
C ASP A 181 -10.66 -0.03 -1.13
N ALA A 182 -10.14 -0.49 -2.27
CA ALA A 182 -9.93 0.36 -3.42
C ALA A 182 -11.26 0.88 -3.98
N TYR A 183 -12.27 0.01 -4.06
CA TYR A 183 -13.61 0.35 -4.54
C TYR A 183 -14.41 1.19 -3.53
N GLU A 184 -14.18 1.03 -2.24
CA GLU A 184 -14.75 1.90 -1.20
C GLU A 184 -14.13 3.31 -1.22
N SER A 185 -12.83 3.41 -1.55
CA SER A 185 -12.06 4.66 -1.47
C SER A 185 -12.14 5.52 -2.73
N GLY A 186 -12.40 4.94 -3.90
CA GLY A 186 -12.42 5.68 -5.16
C GLY A 186 -13.25 5.02 -6.25
N LYS A 187 -13.57 5.78 -7.31
CA LYS A 187 -14.48 5.35 -8.38
C LYS A 187 -13.82 4.73 -9.60
N ASP A 188 -12.50 4.86 -9.72
CA ASP A 188 -11.74 4.46 -10.91
C ASP A 188 -10.59 3.52 -10.52
N VAL A 189 -10.98 2.33 -10.03
CA VAL A 189 -10.06 1.26 -9.64
C VAL A 189 -9.52 0.59 -10.89
N ARG A 190 -8.21 0.36 -10.91
CA ARG A 190 -7.48 -0.22 -12.05
C ARG A 190 -6.36 -1.14 -11.61
N LEU A 191 -5.78 -1.85 -12.57
CA LEU A 191 -4.60 -2.68 -12.34
C LEU A 191 -3.39 -1.83 -11.94
N CYS A 192 -2.79 -2.19 -10.81
CA CYS A 192 -1.53 -1.60 -10.36
C CYS A 192 -0.38 -2.10 -11.22
N PHE A 193 0.45 -1.22 -11.77
CA PHE A 193 1.57 -1.64 -12.60
C PHE A 193 2.69 -2.36 -11.83
N GLU A 194 2.76 -2.19 -10.50
CA GLU A 194 3.76 -2.85 -9.64
C GLU A 194 3.37 -4.28 -9.25
N CYS A 195 2.12 -4.51 -8.82
CA CYS A 195 1.68 -5.82 -8.32
C CYS A 195 0.68 -6.54 -9.21
N ASN A 196 0.19 -5.89 -10.27
CA ASN A 196 -0.83 -6.38 -11.19
C ASN A 196 -2.19 -6.74 -10.55
N ASN A 197 -2.46 -6.26 -9.34
CA ASN A 197 -3.76 -6.38 -8.70
C ASN A 197 -4.65 -5.17 -9.04
N GLU A 198 -5.94 -5.42 -9.23
CA GLU A 198 -6.97 -4.39 -9.50
C GLU A 198 -7.32 -3.60 -8.22
N THR A 199 -6.33 -2.86 -7.72
CA THR A 199 -6.38 -2.21 -6.40
C THR A 199 -5.76 -0.81 -6.41
N LEU A 200 -5.37 -0.33 -7.59
CA LEU A 200 -4.86 1.03 -7.76
C LEU A 200 -6.05 1.98 -7.96
N THR A 201 -6.11 3.05 -7.19
CA THR A 201 -7.11 4.11 -7.36
C THR A 201 -6.47 5.47 -7.15
N THR A 202 -7.21 6.55 -7.39
CA THR A 202 -6.74 7.91 -7.16
C THR A 202 -7.31 8.45 -5.86
N LEU A 203 -6.45 8.79 -4.91
CA LEU A 203 -6.83 9.34 -3.61
C LEU A 203 -7.09 10.86 -3.68
N PRO A 204 -7.82 11.44 -2.73
CA PRO A 204 -7.92 12.89 -2.58
C PRO A 204 -6.51 13.51 -2.42
N GLY A 205 -6.10 14.34 -3.37
CA GLY A 205 -4.73 14.87 -3.46
C GLY A 205 -3.98 14.49 -4.73
N ASP A 206 -4.64 13.86 -5.69
CA ASP A 206 -4.09 13.49 -7.01
C ASP A 206 -2.89 12.53 -6.94
N ASP A 207 -2.98 11.58 -6.01
CA ASP A 207 -2.06 10.45 -5.89
C ASP A 207 -2.70 9.16 -6.38
N HIS A 208 -2.03 8.45 -7.27
CA HIS A 208 -2.28 7.03 -7.49
C HIS A 208 -1.80 6.24 -6.27
N TYR A 209 -2.66 5.40 -5.70
CA TYR A 209 -2.35 4.56 -4.55
C TYR A 209 -2.90 3.14 -4.73
N CYS A 210 -2.06 2.14 -4.47
CA CYS A 210 -2.41 0.74 -4.55
C CYS A 210 -2.70 0.16 -3.16
N PHE A 211 -3.93 -0.27 -2.94
CA PHE A 211 -4.35 -0.84 -1.65
C PHE A 211 -3.74 -2.22 -1.36
N SER A 212 -3.27 -2.94 -2.38
CA SER A 212 -2.63 -4.24 -2.20
C SER A 212 -1.14 -4.10 -1.85
N CYS A 213 -0.36 -3.40 -2.67
CA CYS A 213 1.10 -3.37 -2.55
C CYS A 213 1.63 -2.10 -1.87
N GLY A 214 0.77 -1.11 -1.63
CA GLY A 214 1.14 0.18 -1.04
C GLY A 214 1.88 1.11 -2.00
N PHE A 215 1.98 0.78 -3.30
CA PHE A 215 2.58 1.66 -4.29
C PHE A 215 1.85 3.01 -4.34
N ARG A 216 2.61 4.11 -4.38
CA ARG A 216 2.09 5.46 -4.51
C ARG A 216 2.92 6.32 -5.44
N ILE A 217 2.25 7.14 -6.25
CA ILE A 217 2.87 8.14 -7.10
C ILE A 217 1.87 9.25 -7.43
N PHE A 218 2.35 10.49 -7.60
CA PHE A 218 1.52 11.58 -8.12
C PHE A 218 0.98 11.22 -9.51
N THR A 219 -0.30 11.47 -9.77
CA THR A 219 -0.94 11.10 -11.04
C THR A 219 -0.27 11.75 -12.25
N GLU A 220 0.30 12.95 -12.07
CA GLU A 220 1.01 13.66 -13.14
C GLU A 220 2.31 12.99 -13.56
N HIS A 221 2.98 12.24 -12.65
CA HIS A 221 4.23 11.54 -12.91
C HIS A 221 4.03 10.18 -13.59
N ALA A 222 2.88 9.54 -13.36
CA ALA A 222 2.51 8.27 -13.99
C ALA A 222 1.08 8.30 -14.52
N PRO A 223 0.80 9.07 -15.60
CA PRO A 223 -0.54 9.17 -16.15
C PRO A 223 -1.00 7.83 -16.74
N TYR A 224 -2.28 7.53 -16.55
CA TYR A 224 -2.93 6.39 -17.17
C TYR A 224 -3.81 6.85 -18.34
N ILE A 225 -3.61 6.23 -19.50
CA ILE A 225 -4.27 6.52 -20.77
C ILE A 225 -4.82 5.24 -21.40
N ASP A 226 -5.66 5.39 -22.41
CA ASP A 226 -6.26 4.27 -23.13
C ASP A 226 -5.20 3.54 -23.97
N CYS A 227 -5.20 2.21 -23.93
CA CYS A 227 -4.25 1.42 -24.69
C CYS A 227 -4.73 1.26 -26.14
N PRO A 228 -3.93 1.65 -27.16
CA PRO A 228 -4.34 1.52 -28.55
C PRO A 228 -4.31 0.06 -29.06
N TYR A 229 -3.65 -0.85 -28.37
CA TYR A 229 -3.48 -2.25 -28.80
C TYR A 229 -4.61 -3.16 -28.32
N CYS A 230 -5.05 -3.00 -27.07
CA CYS A 230 -6.13 -3.81 -26.50
C CYS A 230 -7.44 -3.02 -26.30
N GLU A 231 -7.47 -1.74 -26.68
CA GLU A 231 -8.61 -0.83 -26.48
C GLU A 231 -9.05 -0.71 -25.00
N GLY A 232 -8.16 -1.07 -24.07
CA GLY A 232 -8.42 -0.97 -22.65
C GLY A 232 -8.44 0.48 -22.19
N HIS A 233 -9.51 0.88 -21.52
CA HIS A 233 -9.65 2.22 -20.96
C HIS A 233 -8.71 2.42 -19.77
N ARG A 234 -7.86 3.45 -19.82
CA ARG A 234 -6.89 3.80 -18.77
C ARG A 234 -6.05 2.60 -18.29
N THR A 235 -5.58 1.78 -19.22
CA THR A 235 -4.74 0.60 -18.93
C THR A 235 -3.28 0.78 -19.32
N ALA A 236 -2.91 1.84 -20.04
CA ALA A 236 -1.53 2.16 -20.37
C ALA A 236 -1.00 3.22 -19.42
N VAL A 237 0.15 2.97 -18.80
CA VAL A 237 0.86 3.93 -17.93
C VAL A 237 2.21 4.27 -18.55
N TYR A 238 2.63 5.52 -18.44
CA TYR A 238 3.94 5.97 -18.91
C TYR A 238 4.62 6.88 -17.89
N ASP A 239 5.95 6.90 -17.92
CA ASP A 239 6.76 7.79 -17.07
C ASP A 239 6.83 9.17 -17.72
N SER A 240 6.12 10.15 -17.16
CA SER A 240 6.08 11.51 -17.70
C SER A 240 7.31 12.35 -17.32
N LEU A 241 8.14 11.87 -16.39
CA LEU A 241 9.37 12.53 -15.96
C LEU A 241 10.56 12.13 -16.82
N ASN A 242 10.51 10.95 -17.43
CA ASN A 242 11.56 10.44 -18.31
C ASN A 242 11.31 10.82 -19.77
N ASP A 243 11.51 12.12 -20.07
CA ASP A 243 11.37 12.70 -21.40
C ASP A 243 12.59 12.42 -22.30
N ASP A 244 12.40 11.68 -23.38
CA ASP A 244 13.36 11.52 -24.47
C ASP A 244 12.89 12.30 -25.71
N ASN A 245 13.18 13.61 -25.71
CA ASN A 245 12.88 14.53 -26.81
C ASN A 245 11.38 14.59 -27.20
N GLY A 246 10.50 14.66 -26.19
CA GLY A 246 9.05 14.68 -26.33
C GLY A 246 8.41 13.30 -26.48
N ILE A 247 9.18 12.23 -26.22
CA ILE A 247 8.73 10.84 -26.25
C ILE A 247 8.94 10.23 -24.86
N TYR A 248 7.89 9.61 -24.35
CA TYR A 248 7.84 8.92 -23.07
C TYR A 248 7.65 7.43 -23.31
N ARG A 249 8.24 6.61 -22.45
CA ARG A 249 8.09 5.15 -22.48
C ARG A 249 6.97 4.73 -21.54
N GLY A 250 6.11 3.84 -22.01
CA GLY A 250 5.03 3.28 -21.22
C GLY A 250 4.81 1.80 -21.45
N LYS A 251 3.91 1.23 -20.65
CA LYS A 251 3.47 -0.16 -20.75
C LYS A 251 1.98 -0.26 -20.46
N CYS A 252 1.27 -1.11 -21.20
CA CYS A 252 -0.09 -1.50 -20.85
C CYS A 252 -0.08 -2.55 -19.74
N VAL A 253 -0.74 -2.28 -18.61
CA VAL A 253 -0.84 -3.26 -17.52
C VAL A 253 -1.82 -4.40 -17.82
N SER A 254 -2.64 -4.26 -18.86
CA SER A 254 -3.62 -5.28 -19.25
C SER A 254 -3.09 -6.25 -20.31
N CYS A 255 -2.53 -5.75 -21.42
CA CYS A 255 -2.00 -6.59 -22.50
C CYS A 255 -0.47 -6.71 -22.52
N GLU A 256 0.22 -6.06 -21.58
CA GLU A 256 1.68 -6.05 -21.43
C GLU A 256 2.48 -5.41 -22.58
N GLU A 257 1.81 -4.89 -23.60
CA GLU A 257 2.48 -4.19 -24.69
C GLU A 257 3.25 -2.95 -24.21
N THR A 258 4.47 -2.80 -24.71
CA THR A 258 5.25 -1.58 -24.50
C THR A 258 4.79 -0.54 -25.51
N LEU A 259 4.72 0.72 -25.10
CA LEU A 259 4.29 1.81 -25.97
C LEU A 259 5.20 3.02 -25.83
N LEU A 260 5.28 3.78 -26.93
CA LEU A 260 5.78 5.14 -26.91
C LEU A 260 4.60 6.11 -26.85
N VAL A 261 4.72 7.12 -25.99
CA VAL A 261 3.74 8.20 -25.84
C VAL A 261 4.42 9.50 -26.20
N ALA A 262 3.79 10.33 -27.00
CA ALA A 262 4.19 11.72 -27.22
C ALA A 262 3.01 12.64 -26.94
N LYS A 263 3.25 13.95 -26.84
CA LYS A 263 2.17 14.94 -26.76
C LYS A 263 2.01 15.67 -28.07
N CYS A 264 0.76 15.84 -28.52
CA CYS A 264 0.46 16.63 -29.70
C CYS A 264 0.92 18.08 -29.50
N ALA A 265 1.68 18.62 -30.44
CA ALA A 265 2.24 19.97 -30.35
C ALA A 265 1.21 21.12 -30.39
N LEU A 266 -0.06 20.85 -30.75
CA LEU A 266 -1.11 21.85 -30.81
C LEU A 266 -2.12 21.74 -29.67
N CYS A 267 -2.55 20.52 -29.31
CA CYS A 267 -3.59 20.30 -28.32
C CYS A 267 -3.12 19.59 -27.06
N GLU A 268 -1.84 19.18 -26.99
CA GLU A 268 -1.20 18.51 -25.85
C GLU A 268 -1.75 17.13 -25.48
N VAL A 269 -2.78 16.65 -26.20
CA VAL A 269 -3.32 15.29 -26.06
C VAL A 269 -2.23 14.26 -26.36
N GLU A 270 -2.25 13.17 -25.59
CA GLU A 270 -1.36 12.03 -25.76
C GLU A 270 -1.59 11.35 -27.12
N VAL A 271 -0.50 11.08 -27.83
CA VAL A 271 -0.50 10.37 -29.12
C VAL A 271 0.51 9.24 -29.07
N PHE A 272 0.30 8.23 -29.91
CA PHE A 272 1.15 7.04 -29.99
C PHE A 272 1.94 7.07 -31.31
N PRO A 273 3.24 7.45 -31.30
CA PRO A 273 4.09 7.49 -32.48
C PRO A 273 4.03 6.27 -33.40
N GLU A 274 3.81 5.09 -32.82
CA GLU A 274 3.83 3.81 -33.52
C GLU A 274 2.47 3.43 -34.13
N VAL A 275 1.41 4.15 -33.80
CA VAL A 275 0.03 3.77 -34.18
C VAL A 275 -0.73 4.92 -34.85
N PHE A 276 -0.83 6.08 -34.18
CA PHE A 276 -1.73 7.17 -34.56
C PHE A 276 -1.10 8.55 -34.35
N ALA A 277 0.10 8.77 -34.88
CA ALA A 277 0.73 10.10 -34.85
C ALA A 277 1.47 10.41 -36.15
N THR A 278 1.52 11.69 -36.51
CA THR A 278 2.33 12.17 -37.64
C THR A 278 3.45 13.06 -37.15
N PHE A 279 4.66 12.85 -37.67
CA PHE A 279 5.85 13.63 -37.36
C PHE A 279 6.21 14.56 -38.52
N ASP A 280 6.34 15.87 -38.26
CA ASP A 280 6.70 16.87 -39.28
C ASP A 280 8.23 17.05 -39.47
N GLY A 281 9.03 16.19 -38.83
CA GLY A 281 10.48 16.32 -38.75
C GLY A 281 10.98 17.02 -37.48
N LYS A 282 10.07 17.61 -36.69
CA LYS A 282 10.39 18.27 -35.40
C LYS A 282 9.42 17.95 -34.28
N LYS A 283 8.14 17.74 -34.58
CA LYS A 283 7.06 17.62 -33.59
C LYS A 283 6.04 16.54 -33.97
N TRP A 284 5.39 16.00 -32.96
CA TRP A 284 4.29 15.04 -33.08
C TRP A 284 2.94 15.76 -33.09
N TYR A 285 2.02 15.29 -33.93
CA TYR A 285 0.64 15.77 -34.01
C TYR A 285 -0.32 14.59 -33.98
N CYS A 286 -1.48 14.78 -33.34
CA CYS A 286 -2.61 13.89 -33.54
C CYS A 286 -3.17 14.08 -34.96
N GLU A 287 -3.92 13.08 -35.44
CA GLU A 287 -4.49 13.08 -36.80
C GLU A 287 -5.28 14.35 -37.10
N GLU A 288 -6.20 14.75 -36.21
CA GLU A 288 -7.00 15.97 -36.35
C GLU A 288 -6.14 17.23 -36.44
N CYS A 289 -5.08 17.32 -35.64
CA CYS A 289 -4.20 18.50 -35.62
C CYS A 289 -3.26 18.53 -36.82
N TYR A 290 -2.84 17.37 -37.32
CA TYR A 290 -1.96 17.30 -38.48
C TYR A 290 -2.66 17.80 -39.75
N GLU A 291 -3.93 17.44 -39.97
CA GLU A 291 -4.71 17.96 -41.11
C GLU A 291 -4.76 19.49 -41.14
N LEU A 292 -4.79 20.13 -39.97
CA LEU A 292 -4.79 21.59 -39.84
C LEU A 292 -3.46 22.23 -40.22
N VAL A 293 -2.35 21.57 -39.90
CA VAL A 293 -1.00 22.06 -40.21
C VAL A 293 -0.61 21.75 -41.65
N ALA A 294 -1.03 20.59 -42.17
CA ALA A 294 -0.79 20.17 -43.55
C ALA A 294 -1.56 21.00 -44.58
N ASN A 295 -2.64 21.69 -44.17
CA ASN A 295 -3.51 22.46 -45.07
C ASN A 295 -3.59 23.96 -44.66
N PRO A 296 -2.69 24.84 -45.17
CA PRO A 296 -2.54 26.22 -44.70
C PRO A 296 -3.77 27.12 -44.85
N THR A 297 -4.79 26.70 -45.59
CA THR A 297 -6.04 27.43 -45.83
C THR A 297 -7.02 27.41 -44.64
N VAL A 298 -6.88 26.46 -43.71
CA VAL A 298 -7.81 26.24 -42.57
C VAL A 298 -7.36 26.98 -41.29
N HIS A 299 -6.16 27.56 -41.28
CA HIS A 299 -5.47 28.08 -40.10
C HIS A 299 -6.15 29.26 -39.38
N ARG A 300 -7.11 29.94 -40.01
CA ARG A 300 -7.72 31.17 -39.47
C ARG A 300 -8.96 30.93 -38.61
N THR A 301 -9.64 29.79 -38.77
CA THR A 301 -10.98 29.57 -38.20
C THR A 301 -11.00 28.80 -36.87
N LEU A 302 -9.88 28.16 -36.48
CA LEU A 302 -9.83 27.28 -35.30
C LEU A 302 -8.95 27.79 -34.15
N ARG A 303 -8.06 28.78 -34.37
CA ARG A 303 -7.45 29.54 -33.27
C ARG A 303 -8.51 30.14 -32.33
N ASP A 304 -9.64 30.53 -32.91
CA ASP A 304 -10.78 31.07 -32.16
C ASP A 304 -11.56 30.00 -31.37
N LYS A 305 -11.49 28.71 -31.75
CA LYS A 305 -12.15 27.61 -31.01
C LYS A 305 -11.27 27.02 -29.91
N ALA A 306 -9.95 26.97 -30.08
CA ALA A 306 -9.02 26.52 -29.03
C ALA A 306 -8.97 27.49 -27.84
N ALA A 307 -9.21 28.80 -28.07
CA ALA A 307 -9.37 29.79 -27.01
C ALA A 307 -10.71 29.70 -26.25
N GLN A 308 -11.70 28.97 -26.77
CA GLN A 308 -13.03 28.79 -26.16
C GLN A 308 -13.17 27.47 -25.37
N ARG A 309 -12.19 26.57 -25.44
CA ARG A 309 -12.17 25.28 -24.71
C ARG A 309 -11.20 25.25 -23.52
N ARG A 310 -10.49 26.36 -23.26
CA ARG A 310 -9.81 26.64 -22.00
C ARG A 310 -10.75 27.41 -21.09
#